data_AF-A0A3A3A6F4-F1
#
_entry.id   AF-A0A3A3A6F4-F1
#
_cell.length_a   1.000
_cell.length_b   1.000
_cell.length_c   1.000
_cell.angle_alpha   90.00
_cell.angle_beta   90.00
_cell.angle_gamma   90.00
#
_symmetry.space_group_name_H-M   'P 1'
#
loop_
_entity.id
_entity.type
_entity.pdbx_description
1 polymer ?
#
loop_
_entity_poly.entity_id
_entity_poly.type
_entity_poly.pdbx_seq_one_letter_code
_entity_poly.pdbx_strand_id
1 'polypeptide(L)'
;MLFDPSLDVLSGVNDLANLTRYFSDFPPESTEQKWLSMSTQPVLEASYQFFLVVADVTKLARIARPLNESETRTLIYLQKNILRWEEDTCGDPGKMLYVLAMRILLLKVDLALPNVNVTEEMQRLLQQGLDIIRSLDVRKFLLGYLLWPLAVLGTITVDDNDRNIVENKISLLAQTRHGQAVRAQRRLEAIWASRDGDKETTMLGRLRMLVEGI
;
A
#
# COMPACT_ATOMS: atom_id res chain seq x y z
N MET A 1 -9.18 -10.87 -2.32
CA MET A 1 -8.95 -9.44 -1.94
C MET A 1 -7.43 -9.25 -1.89
N LEU A 2 -6.83 -8.08 -2.08
CA LEU A 2 -5.35 -7.96 -2.22
C LEU A 2 -4.51 -8.53 -1.05
N PHE A 3 -5.12 -8.74 0.13
CA PHE A 3 -4.50 -9.43 1.27
C PHE A 3 -4.69 -10.96 1.27
N ASP A 4 -5.33 -11.51 0.25
CA ASP A 4 -5.59 -12.93 0.07
C ASP A 4 -4.31 -13.64 -0.40
N PRO A 5 -3.83 -14.65 0.35
CA PRO A 5 -2.63 -15.40 -0.02
C PRO A 5 -2.70 -16.08 -1.40
N SER A 6 -3.90 -16.33 -1.94
CA SER A 6 -4.06 -16.90 -3.29
C SER A 6 -3.47 -16.00 -4.40
N LEU A 7 -3.30 -14.70 -4.15
CA LEU A 7 -2.66 -13.78 -5.08
C LEU A 7 -1.13 -13.93 -5.13
N ASP A 8 -0.53 -14.66 -4.19
CA ASP A 8 0.93 -14.88 -4.16
C ASP A 8 1.43 -15.74 -5.31
N VAL A 9 0.51 -16.44 -5.98
CA VAL A 9 0.76 -17.21 -7.22
C VAL A 9 1.07 -16.27 -8.39
N LEU A 10 0.57 -15.03 -8.37
CA LEU A 10 0.83 -14.03 -9.41
C LEU A 10 2.25 -13.44 -9.32
N SER A 11 2.80 -13.40 -8.10
CA SER A 11 4.17 -13.02 -7.80
C SER A 11 5.07 -14.26 -7.78
N GLY A 12 5.67 -14.61 -8.92
CA GLY A 12 6.64 -15.70 -8.99
C GLY A 12 7.74 -15.52 -7.93
N VAL A 13 7.85 -16.49 -7.03
CA VAL A 13 8.80 -16.50 -5.91
C VAL A 13 10.23 -16.30 -6.45
N ASN A 14 10.86 -15.19 -6.08
CA ASN A 14 12.32 -14.99 -6.08
C ASN A 14 13.05 -14.88 -7.42
N ASP A 15 12.55 -14.07 -8.36
CA ASP A 15 13.41 -13.58 -9.44
C ASP A 15 13.55 -12.07 -9.36
N LEU A 16 14.68 -11.61 -8.80
CA LEU A 16 15.13 -10.22 -8.92
C LEU A 16 15.12 -9.75 -10.38
N ALA A 17 15.27 -10.68 -11.34
CA ALA A 17 15.13 -10.48 -12.77
C ALA A 17 13.70 -10.09 -13.22
N ASN A 18 12.66 -10.54 -12.51
CA ASN A 18 11.28 -10.12 -12.75
C ASN A 18 11.01 -8.75 -12.13
N LEU A 19 11.58 -8.48 -10.95
CA LEU A 19 11.52 -7.17 -10.30
C LEU A 19 12.21 -6.08 -11.14
N THR A 20 13.39 -6.34 -11.69
CA THR A 20 14.07 -5.37 -12.57
C THR A 20 13.26 -5.03 -13.80
N ARG A 21 12.50 -5.99 -14.36
CA ARG A 21 11.54 -5.70 -15.44
C ARG A 21 10.46 -4.72 -15.00
N TYR A 22 9.99 -4.78 -13.75
CA TYR A 22 8.95 -3.86 -13.24
C TYR A 22 9.38 -2.41 -13.13
N PHE A 23 10.68 -2.15 -13.17
CA PHE A 23 11.25 -0.81 -13.16
C PHE A 23 12.05 -0.54 -14.44
N SER A 24 11.82 -1.31 -15.52
CA SER A 24 12.48 -1.12 -16.82
C SER A 24 11.72 -0.16 -17.75
N ASP A 25 10.45 0.12 -17.46
CA ASP A 25 9.59 0.97 -18.32
C ASP A 25 9.82 2.48 -18.09
N PHE A 26 10.78 2.90 -17.27
CA PHE A 26 11.17 4.32 -17.22
C PHE A 26 11.90 4.64 -18.53
N PRO A 27 11.30 5.41 -19.46
CA PRO A 27 12.02 5.83 -20.64
C PRO A 27 13.19 6.71 -20.19
N PRO A 28 14.38 6.61 -20.81
CA PRO A 28 15.39 7.64 -20.64
C PRO A 28 14.74 9.00 -20.95
N GLU A 29 15.09 10.05 -20.19
CA GLU A 29 14.49 11.39 -20.12
C GLU A 29 14.29 12.16 -21.44
N SER A 30 14.56 11.56 -22.58
CA SER A 30 14.34 12.12 -23.90
C SER A 30 13.05 11.60 -24.55
N THR A 31 12.34 12.56 -25.14
CA THR A 31 11.42 12.44 -26.30
C THR A 31 9.95 12.15 -25.98
N GLU A 32 9.12 13.21 -26.10
CA GLU A 32 7.85 13.38 -26.85
C GLU A 32 6.82 12.23 -27.01
N GLN A 33 7.08 11.01 -26.56
CA GLN A 33 6.22 9.82 -26.68
C GLN A 33 5.45 9.51 -25.39
N LYS A 34 5.56 10.38 -24.38
CA LYS A 34 4.84 10.29 -23.08
C LYS A 34 3.32 10.10 -23.26
N TRP A 35 2.74 10.62 -24.34
CA TRP A 35 1.30 10.55 -24.61
C TRP A 35 0.84 9.29 -25.35
N LEU A 36 1.71 8.60 -26.10
CA LEU A 36 1.33 7.40 -26.86
C LEU A 36 1.33 6.13 -25.99
N SER A 37 2.12 6.10 -24.91
CA SER A 37 2.19 4.97 -23.98
C SER A 37 1.17 5.00 -22.83
N MET A 38 0.38 6.08 -22.67
CA MET A 38 -0.61 6.20 -21.59
C MET A 38 -1.94 5.45 -21.84
N SER A 39 -2.15 4.84 -23.02
CA SER A 39 -3.50 4.43 -23.45
C SER A 39 -3.93 2.97 -23.22
N THR A 40 -3.16 2.12 -22.52
CA THR A 40 -3.48 0.67 -22.48
C THR A 40 -3.47 0.00 -21.12
N GLN A 41 -3.62 0.74 -20.02
CA GLN A 41 -3.45 0.14 -18.68
C GLN A 41 -4.72 0.22 -17.80
N PRO A 42 -5.37 -0.92 -17.51
CA PRO A 42 -6.73 -0.94 -16.95
C PRO A 42 -6.83 -0.71 -15.42
N VAL A 43 -5.72 -0.62 -14.71
CA VAL A 43 -5.68 -0.44 -13.23
C VAL A 43 -5.04 0.92 -12.93
N LEU A 44 -5.82 1.90 -12.47
CA LEU A 44 -5.37 3.27 -12.11
C LEU A 44 -4.64 4.04 -13.23
N GLU A 45 -4.81 3.67 -14.50
CA GLU A 45 -3.94 4.18 -15.58
C GLU A 45 -2.45 3.98 -15.22
N ALA A 46 -2.15 2.89 -14.51
CA ALA A 46 -0.85 2.52 -13.97
C ALA A 46 -0.40 1.18 -14.57
N SER A 47 0.92 1.00 -14.66
CA SER A 47 1.50 -0.17 -15.30
C SER A 47 1.12 -1.46 -14.62
N TYR A 48 1.01 -2.54 -15.41
CA TYR A 48 0.90 -3.89 -14.87
C TYR A 48 2.04 -4.16 -13.88
N GLN A 49 3.21 -3.55 -14.10
CA GLN A 49 4.36 -3.55 -13.21
C GLN A 49 4.05 -2.91 -11.85
N PHE A 50 3.31 -1.80 -11.81
CA PHE A 50 2.83 -1.20 -10.56
C PHE A 50 1.99 -2.17 -9.73
N PHE A 51 1.06 -2.88 -10.39
CA PHE A 51 0.24 -3.89 -9.73
C PHE A 51 1.09 -5.05 -9.16
N LEU A 52 2.11 -5.50 -9.89
CA LEU A 52 3.00 -6.57 -9.45
C LEU A 52 3.83 -6.15 -8.23
N VAL A 53 4.29 -4.90 -8.18
CA VAL A 53 4.99 -4.38 -7.00
C VAL A 53 4.07 -4.31 -5.79
N VAL A 54 2.82 -3.89 -5.95
CA VAL A 54 1.83 -3.94 -4.85
C VAL A 54 1.65 -5.37 -4.34
N ALA A 55 1.60 -6.36 -5.24
CA ALA A 55 1.51 -7.77 -4.86
C ALA A 55 2.76 -8.24 -4.10
N ASP A 56 3.97 -7.94 -4.60
CA ASP A 56 5.24 -8.32 -3.98
C ASP A 56 5.42 -7.68 -2.60
N VAL A 57 5.10 -6.38 -2.45
CA VAL A 57 5.14 -5.68 -1.17
C VAL A 57 4.15 -6.32 -0.19
N THR A 58 2.93 -6.63 -0.64
CA THR A 58 1.93 -7.27 0.21
C THR A 58 2.40 -8.65 0.66
N LYS A 59 2.98 -9.44 -0.24
CA LYS A 59 3.51 -10.77 0.06
C LYS A 59 4.65 -10.73 1.06
N LEU A 60 5.62 -9.83 0.88
CA LEU A 60 6.68 -9.60 1.86
C LEU A 60 6.12 -9.18 3.21
N ALA A 61 5.12 -8.31 3.23
CA ALA A 61 4.47 -7.87 4.46
C ALA A 61 3.76 -9.00 5.21
N ARG A 62 3.38 -10.12 4.57
CA ARG A 62 2.82 -11.29 5.26
C ARG A 62 3.87 -12.14 5.97
N ILE A 63 5.16 -11.94 5.69
CA ILE A 63 6.21 -12.73 6.33
C ILE A 63 6.29 -12.32 7.81
N ALA A 64 5.97 -13.26 8.69
CA ALA A 64 6.03 -13.09 10.15
C ALA A 64 7.37 -13.57 10.75
N ARG A 65 8.13 -14.39 10.01
CA ARG A 65 9.47 -14.87 10.40
C ARG A 65 10.56 -13.87 10.00
N PRO A 66 11.76 -13.96 10.58
CA PRO A 66 12.92 -13.23 10.04
C PRO A 66 13.11 -13.50 8.55
N LEU A 67 13.44 -12.43 7.81
CA LEU A 67 13.70 -12.52 6.38
C LEU A 67 14.96 -13.35 6.09
N ASN A 68 14.90 -14.16 5.04
CA ASN A 68 16.09 -14.78 4.48
C ASN A 68 16.89 -13.78 3.63
N GLU A 69 18.06 -14.19 3.14
CA GLU A 69 18.93 -13.31 2.35
C GLU A 69 18.26 -12.82 1.05
N SER A 70 17.52 -13.71 0.35
CA SER A 70 16.81 -13.32 -0.88
C SER A 70 15.69 -12.32 -0.62
N GLU A 71 14.92 -12.50 0.45
CA GLU A 71 13.84 -11.60 0.86
C GLU A 71 14.39 -10.24 1.30
N THR A 72 15.51 -10.23 2.02
CA THR A 72 16.22 -9.00 2.41
C THR A 72 16.68 -8.21 1.18
N ARG A 73 17.24 -8.89 0.16
CA ARG A 73 17.61 -8.22 -1.11
C ARG A 73 16.38 -7.63 -1.81
N THR A 74 15.26 -8.35 -1.82
CA THR A 74 14.00 -7.84 -2.38
C THR A 74 13.49 -6.63 -1.62
N LEU A 75 13.51 -6.65 -0.28
CA LEU A 75 13.14 -5.52 0.57
C LEU A 75 13.96 -4.27 0.22
N ILE A 76 15.29 -4.39 0.20
CA ILE A 76 16.21 -3.28 -0.13
C ILE A 76 15.91 -2.74 -1.54
N TYR A 77 15.69 -3.65 -2.50
CA TYR A 77 15.38 -3.28 -3.87
C TYR A 77 14.05 -2.51 -3.97
N LEU A 78 13.00 -2.99 -3.30
CA LEU A 78 11.69 -2.33 -3.27
C LEU A 78 11.77 -0.97 -2.59
N GLN A 79 12.42 -0.85 -1.44
CA GLN A 79 12.61 0.43 -0.75
C GLN A 79 13.29 1.46 -1.64
N LYS A 80 14.36 1.07 -2.35
CA LYS A 80 15.08 1.97 -3.25
C LYS A 80 14.24 2.44 -4.45
N ASN A 81 13.44 1.55 -5.04
CA ASN A 81 12.72 1.87 -6.27
C ASN A 81 11.33 2.48 -6.02
N ILE A 82 10.69 2.22 -4.89
CA ILE A 82 9.43 2.89 -4.51
C ILE A 82 9.65 4.40 -4.34
N LEU A 83 10.81 4.82 -3.83
CA LEU A 83 11.17 6.25 -3.75
C LEU A 83 11.21 6.92 -5.13
N ARG A 84 11.61 6.20 -6.19
CA ARG A 84 11.59 6.73 -7.56
C ARG A 84 10.17 6.93 -8.08
N TRP A 85 9.22 6.09 -7.66
CA TRP A 85 7.81 6.31 -7.98
C TRP A 85 7.19 7.47 -7.21
N GLU A 86 7.71 7.85 -6.05
CA GLU A 86 7.26 9.05 -5.34
C GLU A 86 7.49 10.32 -6.18
N GLU A 87 8.63 10.38 -6.88
CA GLU A 87 8.99 11.48 -7.78
C GLU A 87 8.11 11.50 -9.05
N ASP A 88 7.85 10.33 -9.65
CA ASP A 88 7.03 10.19 -10.87
C ASP A 88 5.52 10.31 -10.64
N THR A 89 5.03 10.02 -9.43
CA THR A 89 3.61 10.10 -9.08
C THR A 89 3.18 11.49 -8.60
N CYS A 90 4.08 12.48 -8.68
CA CYS A 90 3.85 13.88 -8.34
C CYS A 90 2.77 14.50 -9.25
N GLY A 91 1.50 14.25 -8.92
CA GLY A 91 0.34 14.69 -9.70
C GLY A 91 -0.87 13.75 -9.65
N ASP A 92 -0.70 12.48 -9.22
CA ASP A 92 -1.80 11.52 -9.08
C ASP A 92 -2.01 11.14 -7.60
N PRO A 93 -3.05 11.70 -6.94
CA PRO A 93 -3.39 11.40 -5.56
C PRO A 93 -3.64 9.91 -5.29
N GLY A 94 -4.20 9.18 -6.25
CA GLY A 94 -4.48 7.75 -6.10
C GLY A 94 -3.19 6.93 -6.09
N LYS A 95 -2.28 7.18 -7.03
CA LYS A 95 -0.98 6.50 -7.08
C LYS A 95 -0.13 6.82 -5.85
N MET A 96 -0.15 8.07 -5.38
CA MET A 96 0.57 8.45 -4.16
C MET A 96 0.07 7.68 -2.93
N LEU A 97 -1.25 7.47 -2.78
CA LEU A 97 -1.78 6.66 -1.68
C LEU A 97 -1.25 5.22 -1.67
N TYR A 98 -1.06 4.63 -2.86
CA TYR A 98 -0.44 3.32 -2.98
C TYR A 98 1.04 3.33 -2.61
N VAL A 99 1.79 4.35 -3.03
CA VAL A 99 3.20 4.53 -2.64
C VAL A 99 3.33 4.62 -1.12
N LEU A 100 2.51 5.46 -0.47
CA LEU A 100 2.48 5.59 0.99
C LEU A 100 2.13 4.26 1.68
N ALA A 101 1.11 3.56 1.19
CA ALA A 101 0.71 2.27 1.73
C ALA A 101 1.80 1.19 1.56
N MET A 102 2.50 1.16 0.43
CA MET A 102 3.64 0.25 0.24
C MET A 102 4.76 0.55 1.23
N ARG A 103 5.12 1.83 1.43
CA ARG A 103 6.13 2.23 2.42
C ARG A 103 5.75 1.79 3.83
N ILE A 104 4.48 2.00 4.24
CA ILE A 104 3.97 1.56 5.54
C ILE A 104 4.10 0.03 5.71
N LEU A 105 3.76 -0.74 4.68
CA LEU A 105 3.88 -2.19 4.73
C LEU A 105 5.33 -2.67 4.82
N LEU A 106 6.27 -2.00 4.14
CA LEU A 106 7.69 -2.35 4.23
C LEU A 106 8.28 -2.02 5.61
N LEU A 107 7.79 -0.97 6.30
CA LEU A 107 8.17 -0.67 7.67
C LEU A 107 7.77 -1.77 8.67
N LYS A 108 6.71 -2.55 8.40
CA LYS A 108 6.38 -3.74 9.20
C LYS A 108 7.50 -4.78 9.16
N VAL A 109 8.13 -4.93 7.99
CA VAL A 109 9.10 -5.99 7.70
C VAL A 109 10.51 -5.56 8.10
N ASP A 110 10.82 -4.28 7.95
CA ASP A 110 12.13 -3.71 8.22
C ASP A 110 12.34 -3.36 9.71
N LEU A 111 12.43 -4.39 10.55
CA LEU A 111 12.76 -4.24 11.97
C LEU A 111 14.27 -4.12 12.24
N ALA A 112 15.10 -4.07 11.18
CA ALA A 112 16.55 -4.15 11.28
C ALA A 112 17.28 -2.80 11.17
N LEU A 113 16.56 -1.68 10.98
CA LEU A 113 17.16 -0.35 10.96
C LEU A 113 17.29 0.21 12.39
N PRO A 114 18.50 0.28 12.97
CA PRO A 114 18.70 0.75 14.34
C PRO A 114 18.42 2.24 14.56
N ASN A 115 18.17 3.02 13.49
CA ASN A 115 18.12 4.49 13.52
C ASN A 115 16.81 5.11 13.02
N VAL A 116 15.81 4.32 12.61
CA VAL A 116 14.51 4.86 12.16
C VAL A 116 13.49 4.59 13.25
N ASN A 117 12.92 5.64 13.82
CA ASN A 117 11.73 5.50 14.65
C ASN A 117 10.57 5.12 13.74
N VAL A 118 10.33 3.81 13.60
CA VAL A 118 9.31 3.21 12.71
C VAL A 118 7.94 3.87 12.95
N THR A 119 7.62 4.18 14.21
CA THR A 119 6.37 4.81 14.61
C THR A 119 6.25 6.24 14.09
N GLU A 120 7.31 7.04 14.21
CA GLU A 120 7.32 8.41 13.68
C GLU A 120 7.18 8.42 12.16
N GLU A 121 7.87 7.51 11.48
CA GLU A 121 7.80 7.40 10.02
C GLU A 121 6.41 6.92 9.56
N MET A 122 5.83 5.92 10.24
CA MET A 122 4.45 5.49 9.98
C MET A 122 3.45 6.64 10.19
N GLN A 123 3.62 7.43 11.26
CA GLN A 123 2.75 8.56 11.55
C GLN A 123 2.91 9.69 10.52
N ARG A 124 4.14 9.96 10.06
CA ARG A 124 4.42 10.92 8.99
C ARG A 124 3.73 10.51 7.69
N LEU A 125 3.89 9.24 7.29
CA LEU A 125 3.26 8.68 6.09
C LEU A 125 1.72 8.66 6.21
N LEU A 126 1.20 8.37 7.40
CA LEU A 126 -0.23 8.42 7.68
C LEU A 126 -0.78 9.83 7.47
N GLN A 127 -0.15 10.86 8.04
CA GLN A 127 -0.64 12.23 7.89
C GLN A 127 -0.64 12.69 6.43
N GLN A 128 0.43 12.38 5.68
CA GLN A 128 0.46 12.61 4.24
C GLN A 128 -0.69 11.90 3.51
N GLY A 129 -0.98 10.65 3.88
CA GLY A 129 -2.09 9.89 3.32
C GLY A 129 -3.45 10.49 3.67
N LEU A 130 -3.66 10.92 4.91
CA LEU A 130 -4.92 11.53 5.36
C LEU A 130 -5.20 12.85 4.65
N ASP A 131 -4.18 13.68 4.42
CA ASP A 131 -4.33 14.93 3.65
C ASP A 131 -4.79 14.67 2.22
N ILE A 132 -4.23 13.64 1.58
CA ILE A 132 -4.68 13.20 0.26
C ILE A 132 -6.11 12.66 0.33
N ILE A 133 -6.42 11.78 1.29
CA ILE A 133 -7.75 11.18 1.45
C ILE A 133 -8.82 12.26 1.65
N ARG A 134 -8.56 13.28 2.48
CA ARG A 134 -9.49 14.39 2.73
C ARG A 134 -9.95 15.05 1.42
N SER A 135 -9.01 15.35 0.53
CA SER A 135 -9.27 16.03 -0.75
C SER A 135 -9.75 15.10 -1.87
N LEU A 136 -9.67 13.78 -1.68
CA LEU A 136 -9.97 12.80 -2.71
C LEU A 136 -11.47 12.66 -3.03
N ASP A 137 -11.85 12.82 -4.29
CA ASP A 137 -13.19 12.44 -4.77
C ASP A 137 -13.20 10.97 -5.20
N VAL A 138 -13.46 10.07 -4.24
CA VAL A 138 -13.46 8.61 -4.45
C VAL A 138 -14.47 8.14 -5.50
N ARG A 139 -15.46 8.96 -5.88
CA ARG A 139 -16.44 8.65 -6.93
C ARG A 139 -15.83 8.67 -8.33
N LYS A 140 -14.70 9.38 -8.51
CA LYS A 140 -13.99 9.48 -9.80
C LYS A 140 -13.05 8.31 -10.06
N PHE A 141 -12.71 7.52 -9.05
CA PHE A 141 -11.80 6.39 -9.19
C PHE A 141 -12.59 5.12 -9.53
N LEU A 142 -12.07 4.33 -10.48
CA LEU A 142 -12.60 3.00 -10.79
C LEU A 142 -12.63 2.14 -9.53
N LEU A 143 -13.75 1.43 -9.35
CA LEU A 143 -14.13 0.91 -8.05
C LEU A 143 -13.26 -0.24 -7.58
N GLY A 144 -12.87 -0.18 -6.32
CA GLY A 144 -12.10 -1.22 -5.65
C GLY A 144 -10.59 -1.00 -5.66
N TYR A 145 -10.06 -0.12 -6.52
CA TYR A 145 -8.62 0.13 -6.55
C TYR A 145 -8.15 0.83 -5.27
N LEU A 146 -8.79 1.91 -4.86
CA LEU A 146 -8.39 2.61 -3.63
C LEU A 146 -8.66 1.82 -2.34
N LEU A 147 -9.38 0.69 -2.38
CA LEU A 147 -9.65 -0.08 -1.16
C LEU A 147 -8.38 -0.61 -0.50
N TRP A 148 -7.36 -0.98 -1.28
CA TRP A 148 -6.12 -1.49 -0.72
C TRP A 148 -5.34 -0.42 0.05
N PRO A 149 -4.98 0.75 -0.53
CA PRO A 149 -4.26 1.76 0.23
C PRO A 149 -5.10 2.33 1.38
N LEU A 150 -6.42 2.47 1.22
CA LEU A 150 -7.31 2.89 2.32
C LEU A 150 -7.32 1.89 3.47
N ALA A 151 -7.30 0.58 3.18
CA ALA A 151 -7.22 -0.44 4.22
C ALA A 151 -5.88 -0.41 4.97
N VAL A 152 -4.76 -0.23 4.26
CA VAL A 152 -3.43 -0.09 4.91
C VAL A 152 -3.38 1.14 5.80
N LEU A 153 -3.76 2.31 5.28
CA LEU A 153 -3.75 3.57 6.04
C LEU A 153 -4.73 3.53 7.22
N GLY A 154 -5.96 3.04 7.00
CA GLY A 154 -6.96 2.88 8.06
C GLY A 154 -6.53 1.92 9.16
N THR A 155 -5.66 0.96 8.87
CA THR A 155 -5.20 0.01 9.87
C THR A 155 -4.28 0.68 10.91
N ILE A 156 -3.51 1.68 10.51
CA ILE A 156 -2.57 2.39 11.39
C ILE A 156 -3.18 3.66 12.03
N THR A 157 -4.43 4.01 11.75
CA THR A 157 -5.09 5.14 12.41
C THR A 157 -5.36 4.81 13.88
N VAL A 158 -4.72 5.57 14.77
CA VAL A 158 -4.88 5.43 16.22
C VAL A 158 -5.99 6.34 16.74
N ASP A 159 -6.02 7.59 16.26
CA ASP A 159 -6.97 8.60 16.71
C ASP A 159 -8.33 8.47 16.01
N ASP A 160 -9.43 8.71 16.72
CA ASP A 160 -10.79 8.57 16.17
C ASP A 160 -11.06 9.56 15.04
N ASN A 161 -10.47 10.76 15.08
CA ASN A 161 -10.56 11.73 13.99
C ASN A 161 -9.97 11.19 12.69
N ASP A 162 -8.83 10.49 12.77
CA ASP A 162 -8.15 9.91 11.63
C ASP A 162 -8.91 8.68 11.11
N ARG A 163 -9.45 7.86 12.03
CA ARG A 163 -10.33 6.72 11.70
C ARG A 163 -11.56 7.19 10.91
N ASN A 164 -12.23 8.24 11.39
CA ASN A 164 -13.42 8.81 10.74
C ASN A 164 -13.14 9.26 9.30
N ILE A 165 -11.96 9.81 9.02
CA ILE A 165 -11.59 10.24 7.66
C ILE A 165 -11.58 9.05 6.69
N VAL A 166 -10.94 7.95 7.11
CA VAL A 166 -10.85 6.73 6.28
C VAL A 166 -12.20 6.03 6.18
N GLU A 167 -12.91 5.89 7.31
CA GLU A 167 -14.22 5.26 7.40
C GLU A 167 -15.23 5.91 6.47
N ASN A 168 -15.28 7.25 6.44
CA ASN A 168 -16.18 7.99 5.58
C ASN A 168 -15.98 7.66 4.09
N LYS A 169 -14.72 7.52 3.65
CA LYS A 169 -14.43 7.16 2.24
C LYS A 169 -14.77 5.72 1.93
N ILE A 170 -14.48 4.79 2.84
CA ILE A 170 -14.81 3.37 2.65
C ILE A 170 -16.33 3.17 2.67
N SER A 171 -17.05 3.86 3.54
CA SER A 171 -18.52 3.84 3.59
C SER A 171 -19.14 4.33 2.29
N LEU A 172 -18.60 5.42 1.71
CA LEU A 172 -19.04 5.91 0.40
C LEU A 172 -18.80 4.89 -0.73
N LEU A 173 -17.68 4.16 -0.68
CA LEU A 173 -17.40 3.05 -1.61
C LEU A 173 -18.33 1.86 -1.37
N ALA A 174 -18.68 1.55 -0.12
CA ALA A 174 -19.57 0.46 0.25
C ALA A 174 -21.04 0.71 -0.15
N GLN A 175 -21.49 1.97 -0.07
CA GLN A 175 -22.80 2.41 -0.55
C GLN A 175 -22.92 2.30 -2.07
N THR A 176 -21.85 2.61 -2.80
CA THR A 176 -21.88 2.65 -4.26
C THR A 176 -21.65 1.29 -4.90
N ARG A 177 -20.78 0.43 -4.35
CA ARG A 177 -20.60 -0.96 -4.81
C ARG A 177 -20.36 -1.96 -3.68
N HIS A 178 -21.24 -2.95 -3.63
CA HIS A 178 -21.28 -3.96 -2.57
C HIS A 178 -20.14 -4.99 -2.65
N GLY A 179 -19.88 -5.66 -1.54
CA GLY A 179 -18.96 -6.80 -1.46
C GLY A 179 -17.58 -6.45 -0.89
N GLN A 180 -16.65 -5.97 -1.72
CA GLN A 180 -15.25 -5.78 -1.28
C GLN A 180 -15.10 -4.61 -0.31
N ALA A 181 -15.77 -3.48 -0.54
CA ALA A 181 -15.74 -2.33 0.35
C ALA A 181 -16.37 -2.65 1.72
N VAL A 182 -17.48 -3.40 1.74
CA VAL A 182 -18.12 -3.87 2.99
C VAL A 182 -17.20 -4.83 3.76
N ARG A 183 -16.49 -5.72 3.07
CA ARG A 183 -15.49 -6.59 3.71
C ARG A 183 -14.31 -5.79 4.26
N ALA A 184 -13.83 -4.77 3.54
CA ALA A 184 -12.78 -3.87 4.02
C ALA A 184 -13.21 -3.14 5.29
N GLN A 185 -14.42 -2.58 5.27
CA GLN A 185 -15.02 -1.86 6.40
C GLN A 185 -15.10 -2.75 7.64
N ARG A 186 -15.73 -3.93 7.53
CA ARG A 186 -15.83 -4.88 8.65
C ARG A 186 -14.48 -5.31 9.20
N ARG A 187 -13.48 -5.47 8.31
CA ARG A 187 -12.13 -5.83 8.72
C ARG A 187 -11.48 -4.71 9.51
N LEU A 188 -11.62 -3.46 9.08
CA LEU A 188 -11.12 -2.30 9.81
C LEU A 188 -11.83 -2.09 11.14
N GLU A 189 -13.14 -2.25 11.20
CA GLU A 189 -13.91 -2.19 12.45
C GLU A 189 -13.37 -3.20 13.48
N ALA A 190 -13.12 -4.45 13.06
CA ALA A 190 -12.56 -5.47 13.93
C ALA A 190 -11.11 -5.17 14.35
N ILE A 191 -10.31 -4.56 13.47
CA ILE A 191 -8.96 -4.09 13.79
C ILE A 191 -9.01 -2.93 14.79
N TRP A 192 -9.90 -1.95 14.62
CA TRP A 192 -10.05 -0.83 15.54
C TRP A 192 -10.59 -1.24 16.91
N ALA A 193 -11.38 -2.32 16.97
CA ALA A 193 -11.86 -2.91 18.22
C ALA A 193 -10.79 -3.71 18.99
N SER A 194 -9.63 -4.00 18.39
CA SER A 194 -8.51 -4.64 19.09
C SER A 194 -7.97 -3.77 20.23
N ARG A 195 -7.56 -4.40 21.33
CA ARG A 195 -7.07 -3.71 22.54
C ARG A 195 -5.89 -2.79 22.21
N ASP A 196 -5.98 -1.54 22.66
CA ASP A 196 -4.91 -0.56 22.52
C ASP A 196 -3.74 -0.89 23.47
N GLY A 197 -2.52 -0.91 22.91
CA GLY A 197 -1.25 -0.90 23.65
C GLY A 197 -0.58 0.48 23.52
N ASP A 198 0.74 0.54 23.69
CA ASP A 198 1.48 1.75 23.26
C ASP A 198 1.29 1.98 21.75
N LYS A 199 1.41 3.22 21.28
CA LYS A 199 1.10 3.65 19.92
C LYS A 199 1.83 2.81 18.86
N GLU A 200 3.11 2.53 19.09
CA GLU A 200 3.94 1.67 18.24
C GLU A 200 3.40 0.25 18.16
N THR A 201 3.18 -0.37 19.34
CA THR A 201 2.68 -1.74 19.44
C THR A 201 1.30 -1.88 18.80
N THR A 202 0.49 -0.81 18.86
CA THR A 202 -0.84 -0.74 18.27
C THR A 202 -0.77 -0.65 16.74
N MET A 203 0.04 0.25 16.17
CA MET A 203 0.16 0.39 14.70
C MET A 203 0.72 -0.88 14.06
N LEU A 204 1.82 -1.43 14.60
CA LEU A 204 2.43 -2.65 14.07
C LEU A 204 1.55 -3.88 14.30
N GLY A 205 0.90 -3.99 15.47
CA GLY A 205 -0.02 -5.07 15.78
C GLY A 205 -1.22 -5.10 14.83
N ARG A 206 -1.83 -3.94 14.57
CA ARG A 206 -2.94 -3.80 13.62
C ARG A 206 -2.51 -4.11 12.18
N LEU A 207 -1.32 -3.66 11.75
CA LEU A 207 -0.77 -4.02 10.45
C LEU A 207 -0.57 -5.53 10.29
N ARG A 208 -0.12 -6.24 11.33
CA ARG A 208 -0.07 -7.71 11.34
C ARG A 208 -1.47 -8.30 11.12
N MET A 209 -2.48 -7.85 11.86
CA MET A 209 -3.87 -8.32 11.71
C MET A 209 -4.42 -8.11 10.28
N LEU A 210 -4.04 -7.01 9.62
CA LEU A 210 -4.44 -6.73 8.25
C LEU A 210 -3.84 -7.73 7.24
N VAL A 211 -2.56 -8.09 7.39
CA VAL A 211 -1.85 -8.89 6.37
C VAL A 211 -1.82 -10.38 6.69
N GLU A 212 -1.82 -10.76 7.97
CA GLU A 212 -1.77 -12.17 8.42
C GLU A 212 -3.18 -12.76 8.66
N GLY A 213 -4.17 -11.93 8.99
CA GLY A 213 -5.51 -12.39 9.40
C GLY A 213 -5.90 -11.84 10.77
N ILE A 214 -7.22 -11.75 11.01
CA ILE A 214 -7.80 -11.50 12.35
C ILE A 214 -8.03 -12.85 13.02
#